data_AF-A0A6V8KTP2-F1
#
_entry.id   AF-A0A6V8KTP2-F1
#
_cell.length_a   1.000
_cell.length_b   1.000
_cell.length_c   1.000
_cell.angle_alpha   90.00
_cell.angle_beta   90.00
_cell.angle_gamma   90.00
#
_symmetry.space_group_name_H-M   'P 1'
#
loop_
_entity.id
_entity.type
_entity.pdbx_description
1 polymer ?
#
loop_
_entity_poly.entity_id
_entity_poly.type
_entity_poly.pdbx_seq_one_letter_code
_entity_poly.pdbx_strand_id
1 'polypeptide(L)'
;MEFFLRYRPAHRAAIAVRSSFVVVVGASLGAVLLGSLGAGYASGVIGSDGCANPLIVDVAAAPAIAPLVTRAAADVPADTADGCFRITVKALESASVADRLSARRPAGLPHAWLPESSWWLRQAGGGEVEVPDTGTSVASSPVVLAVTEAVATDLGAPETPLTWAALLRRAGPARALGLRDPAVDPVGLFSLLEIRRLAGETDDPGAANAQILRRLSRTAAPAGADLLSRVGGDAPEALEGLFGSEQAILAYNALGGNAPLIPVYPDPATPALDYPFVVLPGASDAQRTIAERLLAAVRDGGAGALSQVGLRTPDGAPVREGGPAIQPAPLPPPATVDETLRDWAGVNLSARMHSVVDVSGSMAIGAGEGRPGSPRRCPRPGRCSACSATPPRSRCGSSPPIWRAGATFARCCRWCRCSSSAATCSPRSTRCGPCSAPRPGSTTPRSRRTARPEGCGNRGASTSS
;
A
#
# COMPACT_ATOMS: atom_id res chain seq x y z
N MET A 1 -15.19 -42.17 67.99
CA MET A 1 -15.68 -40.84 67.59
C MET A 1 -15.22 -40.65 66.14
N GLU A 2 -15.90 -41.24 65.16
CA GLU A 2 -17.24 -40.87 64.65
C GLU A 2 -17.24 -39.46 64.04
N PHE A 3 -17.33 -39.28 62.71
CA PHE A 3 -18.40 -39.53 61.73
C PHE A 3 -19.36 -38.34 61.52
N PHE A 4 -19.81 -38.21 60.26
CA PHE A 4 -20.90 -37.35 59.73
C PHE A 4 -20.68 -35.85 59.49
N LEU A 5 -20.17 -35.58 58.27
CA LEU A 5 -20.87 -34.82 57.22
C LEU A 5 -22.18 -34.11 57.58
N ARG A 6 -22.27 -32.81 57.26
CA ARG A 6 -23.51 -32.21 56.74
C ARG A 6 -23.25 -31.29 55.55
N TYR A 7 -23.42 -31.87 54.36
CA TYR A 7 -23.70 -31.17 53.11
C TYR A 7 -25.22 -31.25 52.88
N ARG A 8 -25.92 -30.13 52.63
CA ARG A 8 -27.12 -30.09 51.75
C ARG A 8 -27.52 -28.62 51.41
N PRO A 9 -28.23 -28.39 50.29
CA PRO A 9 -28.19 -27.10 49.58
C PRO A 9 -29.54 -26.36 49.46
N ALA A 10 -29.48 -25.09 49.05
CA ALA A 10 -30.55 -24.36 48.33
C ALA A 10 -29.87 -23.28 47.45
N HIS A 11 -29.82 -23.42 46.13
CA HIS A 11 -30.87 -23.06 45.16
C HIS A 11 -31.08 -21.54 44.94
N ARG A 12 -30.39 -21.05 43.89
CA ARG A 12 -30.88 -20.22 42.76
C ARG A 12 -31.65 -18.90 43.01
N ALA A 13 -31.42 -17.99 42.05
CA ALA A 13 -32.07 -16.69 41.81
C ALA A 13 -31.52 -15.51 42.68
N ALA A 14 -31.33 -14.29 42.16
CA ALA A 14 -31.50 -13.83 40.79
C ALA A 14 -30.42 -12.82 40.33
N ILE A 15 -29.91 -13.12 39.15
CA ILE A 15 -29.51 -12.23 38.06
C ILE A 15 -30.55 -11.09 37.90
N ALA A 16 -30.26 -9.86 38.34
CA ALA A 16 -31.15 -8.70 38.11
C ALA A 16 -30.54 -7.27 38.24
N VAL A 17 -29.21 -7.07 38.12
CA VAL A 17 -28.60 -5.71 38.25
C VAL A 17 -27.59 -5.36 37.13
N ARG A 18 -27.46 -6.21 36.09
CA ARG A 18 -26.43 -6.04 35.04
C ARG A 18 -26.96 -5.62 33.67
N SER A 19 -28.28 -5.41 33.54
CA SER A 19 -28.96 -5.04 32.28
C SER A 19 -29.04 -3.53 32.06
N SER A 20 -29.18 -2.71 33.10
CA SER A 20 -29.37 -1.25 32.93
C SER A 20 -28.11 -0.51 32.49
N PHE A 21 -26.92 -0.97 32.90
CA PHE A 21 -25.65 -0.31 32.55
C PHE A 21 -25.29 -0.53 31.07
N VAL A 22 -25.59 -1.71 30.52
CA VAL A 22 -25.33 -2.06 29.12
C VAL A 22 -26.20 -1.23 28.15
N VAL A 23 -27.42 -0.87 28.54
CA VAL A 23 -28.30 -0.03 27.70
C VAL A 23 -27.83 1.43 27.67
N VAL A 24 -27.34 1.98 28.79
CA VAL A 24 -26.83 3.37 28.83
C VAL A 24 -25.49 3.51 28.10
N VAL A 25 -24.58 2.53 28.26
CA VAL A 25 -23.31 2.48 27.50
C VAL A 25 -23.56 2.18 26.02
N GLY A 26 -24.50 1.30 25.69
CA GLY A 26 -24.88 1.00 24.31
C GLY A 26 -25.50 2.19 23.57
N ALA A 27 -26.31 3.00 24.25
CA ALA A 27 -26.89 4.22 23.69
C ALA A 27 -25.84 5.33 23.44
N SER A 28 -24.83 5.44 24.32
CA SER A 28 -23.74 6.41 24.15
C SER A 28 -22.70 5.98 23.11
N LEU A 29 -22.34 4.68 23.03
CA LEU A 29 -21.56 4.15 21.91
C LEU A 29 -22.33 4.27 20.59
N GLY A 30 -23.65 4.02 20.61
CA GLY A 30 -24.54 4.17 19.47
C GLY A 30 -24.58 5.60 18.93
N ALA A 31 -24.58 6.62 19.79
CA ALA A 31 -24.52 8.01 19.39
C ALA A 31 -23.16 8.39 18.73
N VAL A 32 -22.05 7.86 19.24
CA VAL A 32 -20.72 8.10 18.66
C VAL A 32 -20.53 7.35 17.33
N LEU A 33 -21.00 6.10 17.24
CA LEU A 33 -20.88 5.30 16.02
C LEU A 33 -21.88 5.72 14.93
N LEU A 34 -23.11 6.12 15.29
CA LEU A 34 -24.02 6.78 14.33
C LEU A 34 -23.55 8.19 13.98
N GLY A 35 -22.72 8.84 14.79
CA GLY A 35 -21.97 10.04 14.41
C GLY A 35 -20.88 9.78 13.36
N SER A 36 -20.45 8.53 13.16
CA SER A 36 -19.46 8.16 12.13
C SER A 36 -20.08 7.74 10.79
N LEU A 37 -21.28 7.16 10.79
CA LEU A 37 -22.09 6.96 9.57
C LEU A 37 -22.91 8.20 9.20
N GLY A 38 -23.24 9.02 10.20
CA GLY A 38 -23.70 10.38 10.09
C GLY A 38 -22.56 11.38 10.30
N ALA A 39 -21.43 11.18 9.60
CA ALA A 39 -20.33 12.15 9.49
C ALA A 39 -20.77 13.38 8.69
N GLY A 40 -21.81 14.04 9.18
CA GLY A 40 -22.27 15.31 8.66
C GLY A 40 -21.22 16.36 8.99
N TYR A 41 -20.57 16.87 7.93
CA TYR A 41 -20.15 18.25 7.82
C TYR A 41 -19.72 18.91 9.15
N ALA A 42 -18.60 18.47 9.72
CA ALA A 42 -17.85 19.24 10.71
C ALA A 42 -17.20 20.47 10.03
N SER A 43 -18.04 21.31 9.44
CA SER A 43 -17.67 22.57 8.82
C SER A 43 -17.50 23.57 9.95
N GLY A 44 -16.25 23.89 10.28
CA GLY A 44 -15.96 25.04 11.13
C GLY A 44 -16.35 26.31 10.40
N VAL A 45 -17.61 26.74 10.53
CA VAL A 45 -18.10 28.00 9.97
C VAL A 45 -17.69 29.11 10.92
N ILE A 46 -16.48 29.62 10.73
CA ILE A 46 -15.97 30.80 11.43
C ILE A 46 -16.15 31.96 10.46
N GLY A 47 -16.96 32.93 10.86
CA GLY A 47 -17.26 34.11 10.06
C GLY A 47 -17.38 35.32 10.96
N SER A 48 -16.72 36.40 10.59
CA SER A 48 -16.86 37.71 11.21
C SER A 48 -18.31 38.21 11.11
N ASP A 49 -18.89 38.61 12.23
CA ASP A 49 -20.15 39.37 12.24
C ASP A 49 -19.94 40.70 11.49
N GLY A 50 -20.53 40.82 10.29
CA GLY A 50 -20.47 42.05 9.50
C GLY A 50 -20.64 41.91 7.99
N CYS A 51 -20.35 40.75 7.39
CA CYS A 51 -20.32 40.61 5.93
C CYS A 51 -21.53 39.91 5.33
N ALA A 52 -22.29 40.64 4.51
CA ALA A 52 -23.46 40.10 3.80
C ALA A 52 -23.10 39.05 2.73
N ASN A 53 -22.01 39.27 1.97
CA ASN A 53 -21.57 38.39 0.87
C ASN A 53 -20.04 38.20 0.90
N PRO A 54 -19.49 37.30 1.74
CA PRO A 54 -18.06 37.02 1.78
C PRO A 54 -17.60 36.14 0.61
N LEU A 55 -16.38 36.37 0.12
CA LEU A 55 -15.70 35.46 -0.81
C LEU A 55 -15.40 34.12 -0.11
N ILE A 56 -15.88 33.01 -0.67
CA ILE A 56 -15.71 31.68 -0.07
C ILE A 56 -14.39 31.05 -0.55
N VAL A 57 -13.63 30.50 0.40
CA VAL A 57 -12.41 29.71 0.17
C VAL A 57 -12.58 28.33 0.82
N ASP A 58 -13.15 27.40 0.06
CA ASP A 58 -13.15 25.97 0.43
C ASP A 58 -11.73 25.39 0.46
N VAL A 59 -11.38 24.74 1.56
CA VAL A 59 -10.10 24.05 1.77
C VAL A 59 -10.38 22.62 2.19
N ALA A 60 -9.81 21.65 1.47
CA ALA A 60 -9.86 20.24 1.87
C ALA A 60 -8.58 19.90 2.67
N ALA A 61 -8.73 19.34 3.86
CA ALA A 61 -7.60 18.89 4.68
C ALA A 61 -7.80 17.44 5.10
N ALA A 62 -6.71 16.67 5.15
CA ALA A 62 -6.72 15.32 5.69
C ALA A 62 -7.21 15.34 7.16
N PRO A 63 -8.03 14.36 7.61
CA PRO A 63 -8.68 14.42 8.92
C PRO A 63 -7.73 14.60 10.10
N ALA A 64 -6.50 14.07 10.01
CA ALA A 64 -5.48 14.17 11.04
C ALA A 64 -4.97 15.61 11.32
N ILE A 65 -5.03 16.51 10.33
CA ILE A 65 -4.55 17.90 10.45
C ILE A 65 -5.69 18.93 10.39
N ALA A 66 -6.86 18.56 9.87
CA ALA A 66 -8.01 19.46 9.74
C ALA A 66 -8.36 20.26 11.02
N PRO A 67 -8.34 19.71 12.26
CA PRO A 67 -8.60 20.49 13.48
C PRO A 67 -7.57 21.58 13.79
N LEU A 68 -6.34 21.45 13.26
CA LEU A 68 -5.32 22.50 13.36
C LEU A 68 -5.56 23.57 12.29
N VAL A 69 -5.85 23.17 11.04
CA VAL A 69 -6.15 24.09 9.94
C VAL A 69 -7.41 24.91 10.22
N THR A 70 -8.45 24.33 10.82
CA THR A 70 -9.67 25.04 11.22
C THR A 70 -9.40 26.09 12.29
N ARG A 71 -8.46 25.84 13.22
CA ARG A 71 -8.04 26.85 14.21
C ARG A 71 -7.25 27.98 13.55
N ALA A 72 -6.23 27.64 12.75
CA ALA A 72 -5.45 28.63 12.02
C ALA A 72 -6.33 29.49 11.08
N ALA A 73 -7.38 28.92 10.49
CA ALA A 73 -8.37 29.64 9.68
C ALA A 73 -9.21 30.66 10.48
N ALA A 74 -9.36 30.48 11.80
CA ALA A 74 -10.00 31.44 12.69
C ALA A 74 -9.11 32.67 12.94
N ASP A 75 -7.79 32.44 12.97
CA ASP A 75 -6.78 33.45 13.29
C ASP A 75 -6.43 34.33 12.07
N VAL A 76 -6.84 33.95 10.84
CA VAL A 76 -6.67 34.79 9.64
C VAL A 76 -7.63 35.98 9.71
N PRO A 77 -7.15 37.24 9.75
CA PRO A 77 -8.03 38.40 9.88
C PRO A 77 -8.95 38.57 8.66
N ALA A 78 -10.27 38.49 8.89
CA ALA A 78 -11.29 38.58 7.84
C ALA A 78 -11.45 39.98 7.23
N ASP A 79 -11.00 41.02 7.93
CA ASP A 79 -11.05 42.42 7.48
C ASP A 79 -9.62 42.90 7.15
N THR A 80 -9.36 43.02 5.85
CA THR A 80 -8.09 43.49 5.27
C THR A 80 -8.39 44.19 3.95
N ALA A 81 -7.40 44.86 3.36
CA ALA A 81 -7.54 45.62 2.10
C ALA A 81 -8.07 44.81 0.90
N ASP A 82 -8.05 43.47 0.97
CA ASP A 82 -8.51 42.56 -0.10
C ASP A 82 -10.01 42.23 -0.03
N GLY A 83 -10.74 42.82 0.92
CA GLY A 83 -12.19 42.64 1.10
C GLY A 83 -12.56 41.42 1.95
N CYS A 84 -13.86 41.22 2.14
CA CYS A 84 -14.36 40.23 3.09
C CYS A 84 -14.44 38.81 2.53
N PHE A 85 -13.95 37.85 3.30
CA PHE A 85 -13.89 36.43 2.92
C PHE A 85 -14.30 35.49 4.06
N ARG A 86 -14.47 34.21 3.72
CA ARG A 86 -14.71 33.11 4.67
C ARG A 86 -13.96 31.86 4.20
N ILE A 87 -13.03 31.39 5.04
CA ILE A 87 -12.34 30.12 4.83
C ILE A 87 -13.25 28.99 5.35
N THR A 88 -13.48 27.97 4.54
CA THR A 88 -14.28 26.78 4.92
C THR A 88 -13.40 25.54 4.85
N VAL A 89 -12.87 25.12 6.00
CA VAL A 89 -12.05 23.90 6.10
C VAL A 89 -12.96 22.68 6.21
N LYS A 90 -12.73 21.66 5.38
CA LYS A 90 -13.44 20.39 5.37
C LYS A 90 -12.44 19.25 5.59
N ALA A 91 -12.64 18.48 6.65
CA ALA A 91 -11.95 17.21 6.87
C ALA A 91 -12.44 16.19 5.82
N LEU A 92 -11.59 15.82 4.87
CA LEU A 92 -11.93 14.91 3.77
C LEU A 92 -10.79 13.91 3.54
N GLU A 93 -11.14 12.64 3.32
CA GLU A 93 -10.16 11.61 2.95
C GLU A 93 -9.45 11.99 1.65
N SER A 94 -8.12 11.97 1.67
CA SER A 94 -7.29 12.40 0.53
C SER A 94 -7.53 11.56 -0.71
N ALA A 95 -7.82 10.26 -0.54
CA ALA A 95 -8.28 9.38 -1.63
C ALA A 95 -9.48 9.98 -2.37
N SER A 96 -10.52 10.40 -1.64
CA SER A 96 -11.73 10.99 -2.20
C SER A 96 -11.55 12.41 -2.73
N VAL A 97 -10.43 13.09 -2.42
CA VAL A 97 -10.04 14.35 -3.09
C VAL A 97 -9.29 14.04 -4.38
N ALA A 98 -8.33 13.11 -4.36
CA ALA A 98 -7.58 12.66 -5.53
C ALA A 98 -8.51 12.09 -6.62
N ASP A 99 -9.47 11.23 -6.26
CA ASP A 99 -10.47 10.67 -7.17
C ASP A 99 -11.29 11.76 -7.89
N ARG A 100 -11.58 12.88 -7.21
CA ARG A 100 -12.31 14.03 -7.79
C ARG A 100 -11.43 14.90 -8.68
N LEU A 101 -10.14 15.01 -8.40
CA LEU A 101 -9.17 15.74 -9.23
C LEU A 101 -8.85 14.96 -10.52
N SER A 102 -8.74 13.64 -10.43
CA SER A 102 -8.50 12.73 -11.56
C SER A 102 -9.75 12.41 -12.39
N ALA A 103 -10.93 12.94 -12.03
CA ALA A 103 -12.17 12.72 -12.75
C ALA A 103 -12.19 13.44 -14.13
N ARG A 104 -12.82 12.82 -15.14
CA ARG A 104 -13.02 13.35 -16.51
C ARG A 104 -13.98 14.55 -16.63
N ARG A 105 -14.53 15.02 -15.51
CA ARG A 105 -15.37 16.22 -15.36
C ARG A 105 -15.35 16.58 -13.87
N PRO A 106 -14.27 17.19 -13.38
CA PRO A 106 -14.15 17.51 -11.96
C PRO A 106 -15.20 18.56 -11.56
N ALA A 107 -15.81 18.38 -10.39
CA ALA A 107 -16.83 19.29 -9.86
C ALA A 107 -16.75 19.34 -8.32
N GLY A 108 -17.08 20.49 -7.74
CA GLY A 108 -17.00 20.68 -6.28
C GLY A 108 -15.58 20.47 -5.73
N LEU A 109 -14.56 20.89 -6.49
CA LEU A 109 -13.17 20.91 -6.03
C LEU A 109 -12.98 21.99 -4.95
N PRO A 110 -12.08 21.77 -3.98
CA PRO A 110 -11.62 22.83 -3.10
C PRO A 110 -10.71 23.81 -3.86
N HIS A 111 -10.45 24.98 -3.27
CA HIS A 111 -9.50 25.96 -3.81
C HIS A 111 -8.07 25.68 -3.33
N ALA A 112 -7.93 25.10 -2.14
CA ALA A 112 -6.67 24.58 -1.61
C ALA A 112 -6.85 23.18 -1.02
N TRP A 113 -5.79 22.38 -1.07
CA TRP A 113 -5.78 21.01 -0.59
C TRP A 113 -4.55 20.76 0.29
N LEU A 114 -4.77 20.03 1.38
CA LEU A 114 -3.75 19.62 2.33
C LEU A 114 -3.93 18.11 2.62
N PRO A 115 -3.48 17.21 1.71
CA PRO A 115 -3.46 15.78 1.98
C PRO A 115 -2.43 15.43 3.06
N GLU A 116 -2.47 14.20 3.58
CA GLU A 116 -1.44 13.74 4.53
C GLU A 116 -0.07 13.49 3.88
N SER A 117 0.02 13.36 2.55
CA SER A 117 1.31 13.22 1.88
C SER A 117 1.34 13.72 0.43
N SER A 118 2.53 14.16 -0.03
CA SER A 118 2.85 14.43 -1.44
C SER A 118 2.66 13.23 -2.36
N TRP A 119 2.54 12.00 -1.82
CA TRP A 119 2.11 10.85 -2.61
C TRP A 119 0.74 11.07 -3.26
N TRP A 120 -0.22 11.66 -2.54
CA TRP A 120 -1.55 11.97 -3.08
C TRP A 120 -1.53 13.03 -4.17
N LEU A 121 -0.61 14.00 -4.09
CA LEU A 121 -0.42 15.00 -5.14
C LEU A 121 -0.02 14.33 -6.47
N ARG A 122 0.97 13.44 -6.41
CA ARG A 122 1.42 12.65 -7.58
C ARG A 122 0.32 11.71 -8.10
N GLN A 123 -0.50 11.13 -7.21
CA GLN A 123 -1.60 10.23 -7.57
C GLN A 123 -2.81 10.97 -8.19
N ALA A 124 -3.00 12.25 -7.85
CA ALA A 124 -3.99 13.13 -8.47
C ALA A 124 -3.48 13.76 -9.79
N GLY A 125 -2.18 13.63 -10.09
CA GLY A 125 -1.57 14.05 -11.34
C GLY A 125 -2.05 13.25 -12.56
N GLY A 126 -2.00 13.88 -13.74
CA GLY A 126 -2.44 13.26 -15.00
C GLY A 126 -3.96 13.24 -15.23
N GLY A 127 -4.75 13.88 -14.35
CA GLY A 127 -6.16 14.19 -14.57
C GLY A 127 -6.40 15.36 -15.54
N GLU A 128 -7.64 15.85 -15.62
CA GLU A 128 -7.97 17.10 -16.33
C GLU A 128 -7.56 18.35 -15.55
N VAL A 129 -7.37 18.22 -14.23
CA VAL A 129 -6.84 19.27 -13.36
C VAL A 129 -5.32 19.13 -13.28
N GLU A 130 -4.60 20.21 -13.53
CA GLU A 130 -3.17 20.28 -13.23
C GLU A 130 -2.98 20.34 -11.70
N VAL A 131 -2.42 19.28 -11.12
CA VAL A 131 -2.13 19.21 -9.68
C VAL A 131 -0.60 19.33 -9.52
N PRO A 132 -0.10 20.25 -8.67
CA PRO A 132 1.34 20.34 -8.41
C PRO A 132 1.88 19.05 -7.77
N ASP A 133 2.95 18.46 -8.32
CA ASP A 133 3.56 17.22 -7.81
C ASP A 133 4.14 17.32 -6.38
N THR A 134 4.25 18.55 -5.86
CA THR A 134 4.77 18.88 -4.52
C THR A 134 4.02 20.09 -3.96
N GLY A 135 4.02 20.25 -2.64
CA GLY A 135 3.47 21.41 -1.95
C GLY A 135 4.33 21.87 -0.78
N THR A 136 3.88 22.89 -0.05
CA THR A 136 4.59 23.37 1.15
C THR A 136 4.26 22.45 2.31
N SER A 137 5.18 21.59 2.72
CA SER A 137 5.02 20.77 3.93
C SER A 137 4.83 21.67 5.16
N VAL A 138 3.75 21.44 5.91
CA VAL A 138 3.46 22.18 7.17
C VAL A 138 3.63 21.32 8.42
N ALA A 139 3.68 19.99 8.27
CA ALA A 139 3.78 19.04 9.36
C ALA A 139 4.48 17.75 8.90
N SER A 140 4.90 16.92 9.85
CA SER A 140 5.33 15.56 9.56
C SER A 140 4.73 14.54 10.53
N SER A 141 4.50 13.31 10.05
CA SER A 141 4.29 12.13 10.89
C SER A 141 5.04 10.94 10.28
N PRO A 142 6.11 10.44 10.93
CA PRO A 142 6.78 9.21 10.54
C PRO A 142 5.81 8.02 10.46
N VAL A 143 6.14 7.06 9.60
CA VAL A 143 5.48 5.75 9.59
C VAL A 143 6.22 4.83 10.56
N VAL A 144 5.47 4.19 11.44
CA VAL A 144 5.97 3.34 12.53
C VAL A 144 5.30 1.98 12.49
N LEU A 145 6.01 0.96 12.98
CA LEU A 145 5.42 -0.33 13.32
C LEU A 145 5.11 -0.31 14.81
N ALA A 146 3.84 -0.09 15.15
CA ALA A 146 3.41 -0.03 16.53
C ALA A 146 2.99 -1.41 17.03
N VAL A 147 3.41 -1.79 18.23
CA VAL A 147 3.12 -3.10 18.83
C VAL A 147 2.62 -2.96 20.25
N THR A 148 1.86 -3.95 20.72
CA THR A 148 1.42 -4.00 22.12
C THR A 148 2.60 -4.13 23.08
N GLU A 149 2.44 -3.61 24.30
CA GLU A 149 3.43 -3.75 25.39
C GLU A 149 3.82 -5.22 25.66
N ALA A 150 2.90 -6.17 25.49
CA ALA A 150 3.17 -7.60 25.60
C ALA A 150 4.19 -8.10 24.56
N VAL A 151 4.09 -7.65 23.31
CA VAL A 151 5.07 -7.98 22.25
C VAL A 151 6.41 -7.29 22.48
N ALA A 152 6.40 -6.03 22.93
CA ALA A 152 7.61 -5.31 23.28
C ALA A 152 8.39 -6.03 24.40
N THR A 153 7.68 -6.47 25.44
CA THR A 153 8.26 -7.19 26.59
C THR A 153 8.79 -8.57 26.19
N ASP A 154 8.06 -9.34 25.38
CA ASP A 154 8.52 -10.64 24.85
C ASP A 154 9.79 -10.52 23.98
N LEU A 155 10.03 -9.34 23.40
CA LEU A 155 11.24 -9.02 22.63
C LEU A 155 12.33 -8.33 23.47
N GLY A 156 12.15 -8.25 24.79
CA GLY A 156 13.16 -7.77 25.73
C GLY A 156 13.28 -6.24 25.81
N ALA A 157 12.25 -5.48 25.45
CA ALA A 157 12.21 -4.06 25.77
C ALA A 157 11.88 -3.84 27.27
N PRO A 158 12.45 -2.81 27.93
CA PRO A 158 13.28 -1.74 27.36
C PRO A 158 14.78 -2.06 27.20
N GLU A 159 15.29 -3.20 27.71
CA GLU A 159 16.72 -3.53 27.72
C GLU A 159 17.31 -3.75 26.31
N THR A 160 16.48 -4.23 25.38
CA THR A 160 16.82 -4.51 23.98
C THR A 160 16.03 -3.57 23.06
N PRO A 161 16.70 -2.74 22.24
CA PRO A 161 16.03 -1.89 21.26
C PRO A 161 15.21 -2.72 20.26
N LEU A 162 13.92 -2.39 20.13
CA LEU A 162 13.04 -3.00 19.14
C LEU A 162 13.40 -2.54 17.73
N THR A 163 13.31 -3.44 16.76
CA THR A 163 13.56 -3.13 15.33
C THR A 163 12.47 -3.75 14.46
N TRP A 164 12.19 -3.10 13.32
CA TRP A 164 11.27 -3.64 12.31
C TRP A 164 11.71 -5.05 11.84
N ALA A 165 13.02 -5.28 11.69
CA ALA A 165 13.58 -6.57 11.32
C ALA A 165 13.29 -7.68 12.36
N ALA A 166 13.37 -7.38 13.66
CA ALA A 166 12.99 -8.34 14.71
C ALA A 166 11.48 -8.66 14.65
N LEU A 167 10.64 -7.62 14.54
CA LEU A 167 9.19 -7.74 14.48
C LEU A 167 8.70 -8.52 13.25
N LEU A 168 9.19 -8.19 12.05
CA LEU A 168 8.82 -8.85 10.80
C LEU A 168 9.25 -10.33 10.73
N ARG A 169 10.35 -10.69 11.39
CA ARG A 169 10.80 -12.09 11.55
C ARG A 169 9.94 -12.86 12.54
N ARG A 170 9.45 -12.20 13.60
CA ARG A 170 8.62 -12.82 14.65
C ARG A 170 7.14 -12.93 14.28
N ALA A 171 6.67 -12.07 13.37
CA ALA A 171 5.30 -12.01 12.86
C ALA A 171 4.86 -13.32 12.19
N GLY A 172 3.65 -13.78 12.52
CA GLY A 172 3.12 -15.07 12.08
C GLY A 172 1.61 -15.18 12.33
N PRO A 173 0.99 -16.36 12.12
CA PRO A 173 -0.44 -16.54 12.32
C PRO A 173 -0.93 -16.19 13.73
N ALA A 174 -0.13 -16.51 14.75
CA ALA A 174 -0.41 -16.19 16.15
C ALA A 174 0.11 -14.80 16.59
N ARG A 175 0.79 -14.07 15.70
CA ARG A 175 1.41 -12.76 15.94
C ARG A 175 1.16 -11.85 14.74
N ALA A 176 -0.11 -11.52 14.57
CA ALA A 176 -0.63 -10.85 13.39
C ALA A 176 -0.32 -9.35 13.43
N LEU A 177 0.23 -8.83 12.33
CA LEU A 177 0.50 -7.39 12.14
C LEU A 177 -0.47 -6.84 11.11
N GLY A 178 -1.20 -5.78 11.44
CA GLY A 178 -2.07 -5.05 10.51
C GLY A 178 -1.28 -4.18 9.54
N LEU A 179 -1.69 -4.15 8.28
CA LEU A 179 -1.11 -3.30 7.25
C LEU A 179 -2.23 -2.49 6.55
N ARG A 180 -2.07 -1.17 6.43
CA ARG A 180 -2.93 -0.36 5.55
C ARG A 180 -2.73 -0.82 4.11
N ASP A 181 -3.77 -1.02 3.30
CA ASP A 181 -3.59 -1.49 1.91
C ASP A 181 -2.68 -0.54 1.10
N PRO A 182 -1.45 -0.96 0.76
CA PRO A 182 -0.46 -0.14 0.07
C PRO A 182 -0.92 0.39 -1.29
N ALA A 183 -1.94 -0.22 -1.91
CA ALA A 183 -2.48 0.24 -3.17
C ALA A 183 -3.30 1.54 -3.07
N VAL A 184 -3.77 1.91 -1.86
CA VAL A 184 -4.67 3.05 -1.63
C VAL A 184 -4.32 3.91 -0.41
N ASP A 185 -3.25 3.59 0.33
CA ASP A 185 -2.85 4.29 1.55
C ASP A 185 -1.31 4.48 1.61
N PRO A 186 -0.83 5.73 1.84
CA PRO A 186 0.61 6.03 1.84
C PRO A 186 1.37 5.37 3.00
N VAL A 187 0.74 5.13 4.16
CA VAL A 187 1.36 4.40 5.28
C VAL A 187 1.64 2.95 4.87
N GLY A 188 0.71 2.35 4.14
CA GLY A 188 0.88 1.02 3.55
C GLY A 188 2.07 0.97 2.59
N LEU A 189 2.12 1.91 1.63
CA LEU A 189 3.21 2.03 0.66
C LEU A 189 4.58 2.24 1.34
N PHE A 190 4.67 3.17 2.30
CA PHE A 190 5.95 3.49 2.94
C PHE A 190 6.45 2.32 3.80
N SER A 191 5.53 1.56 4.40
CA SER A 191 5.85 0.30 5.08
C SER A 191 6.39 -0.75 4.10
N LEU A 192 5.84 -0.86 2.88
CA LEU A 192 6.36 -1.78 1.87
C LEU A 192 7.75 -1.41 1.36
N LEU A 193 8.04 -0.11 1.19
CA LEU A 193 9.36 0.36 0.80
C LEU A 193 10.44 -0.13 1.81
N GLU A 194 10.14 -0.03 3.10
CA GLU A 194 11.03 -0.50 4.16
C GLU A 194 11.10 -2.04 4.25
N ILE A 195 9.97 -2.74 4.11
CA ILE A 195 9.95 -4.21 4.04
C ILE A 195 10.82 -4.71 2.88
N ARG A 196 10.76 -4.05 1.72
CA ARG A 196 11.57 -4.38 0.55
C ARG A 196 13.06 -4.08 0.80
N ARG A 197 13.38 -2.99 1.51
CA ARG A 197 14.76 -2.65 1.93
C ARG A 197 15.32 -3.73 2.87
N LEU A 198 14.60 -4.06 3.95
CA LEU A 198 14.97 -5.09 4.92
C LEU A 198 15.08 -6.49 4.32
N ALA A 199 14.21 -6.84 3.37
CA ALA A 199 14.35 -8.09 2.61
C ALA A 199 15.63 -8.12 1.76
N GLY A 200 16.06 -6.96 1.25
CA GLY A 200 17.32 -6.77 0.53
C GLY A 200 18.59 -7.11 1.33
N GLU A 201 18.51 -7.14 2.65
CA GLU A 201 19.61 -7.50 3.56
C GLU A 201 19.73 -9.02 3.82
N THR A 202 18.88 -9.84 3.20
CA THR A 202 18.83 -11.30 3.40
C THR A 202 19.47 -12.09 2.24
N ASP A 203 19.82 -13.36 2.48
CA ASP A 203 20.44 -14.25 1.48
C ASP A 203 19.56 -14.50 0.24
N ASP A 204 18.23 -14.43 0.37
CA ASP A 204 17.27 -14.51 -0.75
C ASP A 204 16.21 -13.40 -0.59
N PRO A 205 16.49 -12.18 -1.09
CA PRO A 205 15.59 -11.04 -0.97
C PRO A 205 14.22 -11.26 -1.61
N GLY A 206 14.19 -12.03 -2.71
CA GLY A 206 12.95 -12.32 -3.43
C GLY A 206 12.03 -13.23 -2.62
N ALA A 207 12.57 -14.30 -2.04
CA ALA A 207 11.82 -15.18 -1.16
C ALA A 207 11.42 -14.49 0.15
N ALA A 208 12.33 -13.72 0.77
CA ALA A 208 12.07 -13.00 2.02
C ALA A 208 10.94 -11.97 1.84
N ASN A 209 11.05 -11.08 0.84
CA ASN A 209 10.02 -10.09 0.53
C ASN A 209 8.67 -10.77 0.29
N ALA A 210 8.62 -11.72 -0.65
CA ALA A 210 7.36 -12.40 -0.99
C ALA A 210 6.76 -13.19 0.18
N GLN A 211 7.57 -13.68 1.13
CA GLN A 211 7.08 -14.35 2.34
C GLN A 211 6.47 -13.35 3.33
N ILE A 212 7.09 -12.17 3.52
CA ILE A 212 6.55 -11.10 4.37
C ILE A 212 5.24 -10.57 3.77
N LEU A 213 5.23 -10.19 2.49
CA LEU A 213 4.04 -9.63 1.84
C LEU A 213 2.85 -10.62 1.88
N ARG A 214 3.09 -11.92 1.67
CA ARG A 214 2.05 -12.98 1.82
C ARG A 214 1.55 -13.16 3.26
N ARG A 215 2.29 -12.73 4.29
CA ARG A 215 1.79 -12.69 5.67
C ARG A 215 0.86 -11.49 5.86
N LEU A 216 1.31 -10.31 5.45
CA LEU A 216 0.61 -9.05 5.65
C LEU A 216 -0.63 -8.90 4.77
N SER A 217 -0.68 -9.53 3.58
CA SER A 217 -1.88 -9.49 2.73
C SER A 217 -3.12 -10.16 3.35
N ARG A 218 -2.95 -11.03 4.35
CA ARG A 218 -4.07 -11.64 5.09
C ARG A 218 -4.67 -10.72 6.16
N THR A 219 -3.95 -9.66 6.53
CA THR A 219 -4.31 -8.70 7.57
C THR A 219 -4.39 -7.28 7.02
N ALA A 220 -4.30 -7.13 5.70
CA ALA A 220 -4.36 -5.84 5.02
C ALA A 220 -5.80 -5.32 4.99
N ALA A 221 -5.98 -4.04 5.28
CA ALA A 221 -7.28 -3.36 5.23
C ALA A 221 -7.13 -1.94 4.68
N PRO A 222 -8.12 -1.42 3.93
CA PRO A 222 -8.06 -0.05 3.40
C PRO A 222 -8.23 1.01 4.49
N ALA A 223 -9.02 0.74 5.54
CA ALA A 223 -9.30 1.67 6.62
C ALA A 223 -8.52 1.32 7.90
N GLY A 224 -7.67 2.23 8.38
CA GLY A 224 -6.89 2.00 9.61
C GLY A 224 -7.70 1.96 10.91
N ALA A 225 -8.91 2.53 10.92
CA ALA A 225 -9.79 2.43 12.08
C ALA A 225 -10.20 0.97 12.36
N ASP A 226 -10.41 0.16 11.31
CA ASP A 226 -10.61 -1.30 11.43
C ASP A 226 -9.38 -1.95 12.10
N LEU A 227 -8.18 -1.70 11.58
CA LEU A 227 -6.94 -2.26 12.12
C LEU A 227 -6.73 -1.88 13.59
N LEU A 228 -6.91 -0.60 13.95
CA LEU A 228 -6.78 -0.12 15.33
C LEU A 228 -7.81 -0.75 16.28
N SER A 229 -9.05 -0.99 15.81
CA SER A 229 -10.09 -1.64 16.62
C SER A 229 -9.77 -3.10 16.97
N ARG A 230 -8.93 -3.75 16.15
CA ARG A 230 -8.53 -5.16 16.28
C ARG A 230 -7.26 -5.35 17.12
N VAL A 231 -6.56 -4.28 17.47
CA VAL A 231 -5.37 -4.36 18.34
C VAL A 231 -5.77 -4.78 19.75
N GLY A 232 -4.99 -5.71 20.32
CA GLY A 232 -5.05 -6.04 21.75
C GLY A 232 -6.38 -6.64 22.22
N GLY A 233 -7.22 -7.14 21.31
CA GLY A 233 -8.43 -7.88 21.64
C GLY A 233 -8.20 -9.40 21.68
N ASP A 234 -9.18 -10.13 22.22
CA ASP A 234 -9.15 -11.61 22.31
C ASP A 234 -9.73 -12.33 21.07
N ALA A 235 -10.07 -11.58 20.01
CA ALA A 235 -10.69 -12.14 18.80
C ALA A 235 -9.70 -12.97 17.97
N PRO A 236 -10.15 -13.99 17.19
CA PRO A 236 -9.27 -14.74 16.30
C PRO A 236 -8.53 -13.88 15.25
N GLU A 237 -9.12 -12.74 14.87
CA GLU A 237 -8.59 -11.77 13.91
C GLU A 237 -7.82 -10.62 14.57
N ALA A 238 -7.57 -10.72 15.88
CA ALA A 238 -6.87 -9.71 16.66
C ALA A 238 -5.42 -9.51 16.19
N LEU A 239 -4.92 -8.30 16.40
CA LEU A 239 -3.61 -7.86 16.00
C LEU A 239 -2.75 -7.58 17.23
N GLU A 240 -1.50 -8.05 17.21
CA GLU A 240 -0.52 -7.70 18.24
C GLU A 240 0.23 -6.39 17.92
N GLY A 241 0.02 -5.85 16.71
CA GLY A 241 0.55 -4.58 16.23
C GLY A 241 0.07 -4.21 14.83
N LEU A 242 0.42 -3.02 14.36
CA LEU A 242 0.14 -2.55 13.01
C LEU A 242 1.16 -1.53 12.50
N PHE A 243 1.22 -1.39 11.18
CA PHE A 243 1.82 -0.22 10.53
C PHE A 243 0.87 0.97 10.61
N GLY A 244 1.37 2.10 11.12
CA GLY A 244 0.59 3.31 11.37
C GLY A 244 1.43 4.57 11.21
N SER A 245 0.78 5.73 11.17
CA SER A 245 1.47 7.00 11.36
C SER A 245 1.67 7.25 12.86
N GLU A 246 2.82 7.82 13.26
CA GLU A 246 3.10 8.22 14.64
C GLU A 246 1.91 9.00 15.26
N GLN A 247 1.36 9.97 14.52
CA GLN A 247 0.19 10.75 14.91
C GLN A 247 -1.02 9.88 15.29
N ALA A 248 -1.36 8.87 14.47
CA ALA A 248 -2.51 8.01 14.72
C ALA A 248 -2.29 7.10 15.94
N ILE A 249 -1.05 6.64 16.17
CA ILE A 249 -0.69 5.83 17.34
C ILE A 249 -0.73 6.66 18.62
N LEU A 250 -0.21 7.90 18.58
CA LEU A 250 -0.31 8.85 19.70
C LEU A 250 -1.77 9.20 20.03
N ALA A 251 -2.62 9.40 19.01
CA ALA A 251 -4.04 9.65 19.20
C ALA A 251 -4.78 8.44 19.79
N TYR A 252 -4.51 7.23 19.30
CA TYR A 252 -5.07 5.98 19.84
C TYR A 252 -4.70 5.76 21.31
N ASN A 253 -3.43 5.97 21.67
CA ASN A 253 -2.97 5.87 23.06
C ASN A 253 -3.61 6.95 23.95
N ALA A 254 -3.74 8.19 23.47
CA ALA A 254 -4.37 9.29 24.21
C ALA A 254 -5.86 9.08 24.47
N LEU A 255 -6.55 8.32 23.60
CA LEU A 255 -7.95 7.93 23.75
C LEU A 255 -8.16 6.67 24.62
N GLY A 256 -7.09 6.04 25.12
CA GLY A 256 -7.18 4.84 25.95
C GLY A 256 -7.67 3.61 25.18
N GLY A 257 -7.11 3.36 23.99
CA GLY A 257 -7.40 2.16 23.20
C GLY A 257 -7.11 0.84 23.95
N ASN A 258 -7.67 -0.26 23.43
CA ASN A 258 -7.73 -1.59 24.07
C ASN A 258 -6.42 -2.06 24.75
N ALA A 259 -5.28 -1.80 24.13
CA ALA A 259 -3.96 -2.05 24.70
C ALA A 259 -2.98 -0.93 24.27
N PRO A 260 -2.09 -0.45 25.15
CA PRO A 260 -1.13 0.59 24.79
C PRO A 260 -0.19 0.13 23.68
N LEU A 261 -0.02 0.98 22.67
CA LEU A 261 0.83 0.73 21.51
C LEU A 261 2.15 1.47 21.63
N ILE A 262 3.26 0.73 21.54
CA ILE A 262 4.62 1.25 21.54
C ILE A 262 5.07 1.42 20.07
N PRO A 263 5.32 2.65 19.59
CA PRO A 263 5.77 2.88 18.22
C PRO A 263 7.25 2.48 18.07
N VAL A 264 7.53 1.58 17.12
CA VAL A 264 8.90 1.26 16.71
C VAL A 264 9.19 1.96 15.39
N TYR A 265 10.20 2.82 15.39
CA TYR A 265 10.62 3.59 14.22
C TYR A 265 11.55 2.75 13.33
N PRO A 266 11.52 2.92 12.01
CA PRO A 266 12.50 2.31 11.12
C PRO A 266 13.86 3.03 11.23
N ASP A 267 14.95 2.28 11.02
CA ASP A 267 16.32 2.79 10.97
C ASP A 267 17.04 2.18 9.75
N PRO A 268 17.47 2.99 8.75
CA PRO A 268 17.27 4.44 8.64
C PRO A 268 15.78 4.84 8.51
N ALA A 269 15.50 6.12 8.74
CA ALA A 269 14.16 6.67 8.59
C ALA A 269 13.60 6.50 7.16
N THR A 270 12.30 6.24 7.08
CA THR A 270 11.55 6.06 5.83
C THR A 270 10.90 7.38 5.37
N PRO A 271 10.25 7.42 4.19
CA PRO A 271 9.32 8.49 3.89
C PRO A 271 8.26 8.63 4.99
N ALA A 272 7.96 9.86 5.35
CA ALA A 272 6.95 10.22 6.33
C ALA A 272 5.73 10.84 5.64
N LEU A 273 4.60 10.88 6.35
CA LEU A 273 3.47 11.73 5.95
C LEU A 273 3.90 13.18 6.10
N ASP A 274 3.97 13.93 5.00
CA ASP A 274 4.60 15.25 4.90
C ASP A 274 3.62 16.43 4.80
N TYR A 275 2.31 16.16 4.85
CA TYR A 275 1.23 17.16 4.96
C TYR A 275 1.44 18.40 4.06
N PRO A 276 1.58 18.25 2.73
CA PRO A 276 1.85 19.38 1.85
C PRO A 276 0.60 20.23 1.63
N PHE A 277 0.72 21.54 1.79
CA PHE A 277 -0.31 22.49 1.38
C PHE A 277 -0.10 22.89 -0.09
N VAL A 278 -1.16 22.80 -0.90
CA VAL A 278 -1.19 23.29 -2.29
C VAL A 278 -2.44 24.14 -2.54
N VAL A 279 -2.30 25.20 -3.33
CA VAL A 279 -3.43 25.90 -3.96
C VAL A 279 -3.67 25.28 -5.33
N LEU A 280 -4.92 24.97 -5.66
CA LEU A 280 -5.29 24.32 -6.91
C LEU A 280 -5.55 25.38 -8.01
N PRO A 281 -5.30 25.08 -9.31
CA PRO A 281 -5.42 26.08 -10.38
C PRO A 281 -6.81 26.67 -10.57
N GLY A 282 -7.86 25.98 -10.11
CA GLY A 282 -9.25 26.48 -10.15
C GLY A 282 -9.53 27.64 -9.19
N ALA A 283 -8.60 27.98 -8.30
CA ALA A 283 -8.71 29.14 -7.42
C ALA A 283 -8.46 30.46 -8.18
N SER A 284 -9.37 31.42 -8.03
CA SER A 284 -9.13 32.81 -8.45
C SER A 284 -8.01 33.47 -7.64
N ASP A 285 -7.43 34.56 -8.13
CA ASP A 285 -6.27 35.22 -7.50
C ASP A 285 -6.55 35.68 -6.06
N ALA A 286 -7.76 36.17 -5.79
CA ALA A 286 -8.18 36.52 -4.43
C ALA A 286 -8.26 35.28 -3.51
N GLN A 287 -8.82 34.17 -4.00
CA GLN A 287 -8.87 32.90 -3.25
C GLN A 287 -7.47 32.31 -3.02
N ARG A 288 -6.55 32.45 -3.98
CA ARG A 288 -5.15 32.08 -3.84
C ARG A 288 -4.46 32.88 -2.74
N THR A 289 -4.61 34.21 -2.77
CA THR A 289 -4.06 35.11 -1.74
C THR A 289 -4.57 34.75 -0.33
N ILE A 290 -5.86 34.43 -0.19
CA ILE A 290 -6.44 34.00 1.10
C ILE A 290 -5.93 32.60 1.51
N ALA A 291 -5.76 31.67 0.57
CA ALA A 291 -5.19 30.36 0.87
C ALA A 291 -3.71 30.43 1.26
N GLU A 292 -2.93 31.35 0.68
CA GLU A 292 -1.55 31.62 1.07
C GLU A 292 -1.46 32.24 2.48
N ARG A 293 -2.42 33.09 2.87
CA ARG A 293 -2.54 33.58 4.25
C ARG A 293 -2.89 32.48 5.24
N LEU A 294 -3.75 31.53 4.86
CA LEU A 294 -4.02 30.34 5.67
C LEU A 294 -2.75 29.50 5.84
N LEU A 295 -1.97 29.30 4.78
CA LEU A 295 -0.69 28.61 4.85
C LEU A 295 0.29 29.32 5.80
N ALA A 296 0.35 30.65 5.77
CA ALA A 296 1.13 31.43 6.74
C ALA A 296 0.65 31.16 8.18
N ALA A 297 -0.64 31.34 8.47
CA ALA A 297 -1.21 31.11 9.81
C ALA A 297 -0.99 29.68 10.33
N VAL A 298 -1.10 28.65 9.47
CA VAL A 298 -0.81 27.26 9.82
C VAL A 298 0.67 27.06 10.20
N ARG A 299 1.61 27.76 9.53
CA ARG A 299 3.04 27.69 9.82
C ARG A 299 3.40 28.50 11.07
N ASP A 300 2.79 29.66 11.27
CA ASP A 300 3.04 30.56 12.39
C ASP A 300 2.59 29.96 13.74
N GLY A 301 1.59 29.06 13.74
CA GLY A 301 1.20 28.28 14.91
C GLY A 301 2.30 27.34 15.47
N GLY A 302 3.30 27.02 14.64
CA GLY A 302 4.55 26.40 15.05
C GLY A 302 4.46 25.00 15.69
N ALA A 303 5.59 24.57 16.27
CA ALA A 303 5.76 23.24 16.85
C ALA A 303 4.76 22.93 17.99
N GLY A 304 4.36 23.93 18.77
CA GLY A 304 3.41 23.76 19.88
C GLY A 304 2.01 23.37 19.40
N ALA A 305 1.48 24.03 18.35
CA ALA A 305 0.17 23.70 17.80
C ALA A 305 0.16 22.31 17.15
N LEU A 306 1.23 21.94 16.45
CA LEU A 306 1.43 20.62 15.85
C LEU A 306 1.50 19.51 16.90
N SER A 307 2.25 19.74 17.99
CA SER A 307 2.42 18.76 19.07
C SER A 307 1.12 18.42 19.78
N GLN A 308 0.19 19.38 19.90
CA GLN A 308 -1.15 19.15 20.46
C GLN A 308 -1.99 18.13 19.67
N VAL A 309 -1.78 18.03 18.35
CA VAL A 309 -2.48 17.06 17.50
C VAL A 309 -1.65 15.81 17.20
N GLY A 310 -0.48 15.67 17.82
CA GLY A 310 0.42 14.52 17.64
C GLY A 310 1.29 14.60 16.39
N LEU A 311 1.44 15.77 15.77
CA LEU A 311 2.25 16.00 14.58
C LEU A 311 3.62 16.61 14.94
N ARG A 312 4.62 16.30 14.14
CA ARG A 312 5.94 16.94 14.13
C ARG A 312 5.93 18.16 13.22
N THR A 313 6.94 19.00 13.35
CA THR A 313 7.34 19.97 12.33
C THR A 313 7.91 19.28 11.09
N PRO A 314 7.97 19.95 9.92
CA PRO A 314 8.52 19.40 8.67
C PRO A 314 9.97 18.90 8.75
N ASP A 315 10.78 19.51 9.62
CA ASP A 315 12.18 19.12 9.90
C ASP A 315 12.29 17.92 10.87
N GLY A 316 11.17 17.35 11.33
CA GLY A 316 11.15 16.11 12.09
C GLY A 316 11.45 16.26 13.58
N ALA A 317 11.38 17.47 14.13
CA ALA A 317 11.52 17.72 15.56
C ALA A 317 10.50 16.88 16.38
N PRO A 318 10.84 16.44 17.60
CA PRO A 318 10.00 15.52 18.35
C PRO A 318 8.70 16.17 18.84
N VAL A 319 7.60 15.41 18.79
CA VAL A 319 6.26 15.79 19.29
C VAL A 319 6.26 16.07 20.81
N ARG A 320 7.28 15.60 21.53
CA ARG A 320 7.42 15.67 22.99
C ARG A 320 8.87 15.91 23.35
N GLU A 321 9.14 16.68 24.40
CA GLU A 321 10.49 16.82 24.95
C GLU A 321 11.08 15.45 25.30
N GLY A 322 12.37 15.26 25.01
CA GLY A 322 13.07 13.98 25.18
C GLY A 322 12.75 12.90 24.13
N GLY A 323 11.81 13.14 23.20
CA GLY A 323 11.57 12.23 22.07
C GLY A 323 12.70 12.26 21.03
N PRO A 324 12.86 11.21 20.21
CA PRO A 324 13.87 11.19 19.15
C PRO A 324 13.49 12.19 18.04
N ALA A 325 14.46 12.96 17.54
CA ALA A 325 14.32 13.67 16.26
C ALA A 325 14.37 12.65 15.11
N ILE A 326 13.45 12.76 14.16
CA ILE A 326 13.31 11.82 13.04
C ILE A 326 13.28 12.62 11.74
N GLN A 327 14.43 12.77 11.09
CA GLN A 327 14.53 13.42 9.79
C GLN A 327 13.80 12.56 8.74
N PRO A 328 12.73 13.03 8.08
CA PRO A 328 12.03 12.26 7.07
C PRO A 328 12.92 11.99 5.85
N ALA A 329 12.86 10.77 5.30
CA ALA A 329 13.44 10.50 3.99
C ALA A 329 12.54 11.04 2.86
N PRO A 330 13.10 11.44 1.71
CA PRO A 330 12.30 11.89 0.57
C PRO A 330 11.51 10.73 -0.05
N LEU A 331 10.29 11.03 -0.54
CA LEU A 331 9.46 10.07 -1.29
C LEU A 331 10.18 9.65 -2.59
N PRO A 332 10.46 8.35 -2.83
CA PRO A 332 11.28 7.89 -3.95
C PRO A 332 10.65 8.18 -5.33
N PRO A 333 11.42 8.00 -6.43
CA PRO A 333 10.91 8.20 -7.78
C PRO A 333 9.71 7.30 -8.11
N PRO A 334 8.77 7.73 -8.99
CA PRO A 334 7.58 6.95 -9.34
C PRO A 334 7.86 5.51 -9.74
N ALA A 335 8.90 5.26 -10.53
CA ALA A 335 9.27 3.91 -10.97
C ALA A 335 9.54 2.92 -9.81
N THR A 336 10.08 3.40 -8.68
CA THR A 336 10.33 2.59 -7.47
C THR A 336 9.04 2.32 -6.70
N VAL A 337 8.13 3.30 -6.66
CA VAL A 337 6.77 3.12 -6.12
C VAL A 337 6.00 2.10 -6.96
N ASP A 338 5.99 2.26 -8.29
CA ASP A 338 5.34 1.34 -9.22
C ASP A 338 5.88 -0.09 -9.12
N GLU A 339 7.17 -0.26 -8.86
CA GLU A 339 7.77 -1.59 -8.65
C GLU A 339 7.30 -2.22 -7.33
N THR A 340 7.28 -1.44 -6.26
CA THR A 340 6.83 -1.89 -4.94
C THR A 340 5.34 -2.26 -4.95
N LEU A 341 4.50 -1.48 -5.65
CA LEU A 341 3.08 -1.78 -5.85
C LEU A 341 2.85 -2.98 -6.77
N ARG A 342 3.70 -3.20 -7.78
CA ARG A 342 3.66 -4.42 -8.61
C ARG A 342 4.01 -5.67 -7.81
N ASP A 343 4.98 -5.62 -6.89
CA ASP A 343 5.29 -6.74 -5.98
C ASP A 343 4.09 -7.06 -5.07
N TRP A 344 3.44 -6.02 -4.52
CA TRP A 344 2.21 -6.16 -3.72
C TRP A 344 1.07 -6.82 -4.49
N ALA A 345 0.76 -6.28 -5.68
CA ALA A 345 -0.24 -6.86 -6.57
C ALA A 345 0.12 -8.31 -6.94
N GLY A 346 1.40 -8.60 -7.16
CA GLY A 346 1.93 -9.94 -7.45
C GLY A 346 1.63 -10.98 -6.37
N VAL A 347 1.68 -10.60 -5.07
CA VAL A 347 1.34 -11.53 -3.97
C VAL A 347 -0.15 -11.55 -3.61
N ASN A 348 -0.89 -10.49 -3.93
CA ASN A 348 -2.32 -10.39 -3.68
C ASN A 348 -3.18 -10.97 -4.82
N LEU A 349 -2.58 -11.14 -6.01
CA LEU A 349 -3.12 -11.98 -7.07
C LEU A 349 -3.32 -13.41 -6.57
N SER A 350 -4.57 -13.74 -6.25
CA SER A 350 -4.99 -15.11 -5.94
C SER A 350 -4.50 -16.05 -7.04
N ALA A 351 -3.55 -16.93 -6.70
CA ALA A 351 -3.01 -17.92 -7.62
C ALA A 351 -4.10 -18.92 -8.01
N ARG A 352 -4.87 -18.61 -9.06
CA ARG A 352 -5.88 -19.49 -9.65
C ARG A 352 -5.18 -20.66 -10.33
N MET A 353 -4.86 -21.68 -9.54
CA MET A 353 -4.33 -22.95 -10.04
C MET A 353 -5.42 -23.64 -10.86
N HIS A 354 -5.33 -23.55 -12.19
CA HIS A 354 -6.10 -24.41 -13.08
C HIS A 354 -5.38 -25.76 -13.24
N SER A 355 -5.76 -26.74 -12.41
CA SER A 355 -5.37 -28.14 -12.61
C SER A 355 -6.15 -28.75 -13.78
N VAL A 356 -5.50 -28.94 -14.92
CA VAL A 356 -6.04 -29.75 -16.02
C VAL A 356 -5.69 -31.21 -15.74
N VAL A 357 -6.66 -32.00 -15.29
CA VAL A 357 -6.52 -33.45 -15.17
C VAL A 357 -6.89 -34.07 -16.50
N ASP A 358 -5.95 -34.77 -17.14
CA ASP A 358 -6.27 -35.55 -18.34
C ASP A 358 -7.11 -36.78 -17.96
N VAL A 359 -8.37 -36.77 -18.39
CA VAL A 359 -9.30 -37.90 -18.26
C VAL A 359 -9.43 -38.71 -19.56
N SER A 360 -8.47 -38.58 -20.49
CA SER A 360 -8.39 -39.45 -21.66
C SER A 360 -8.30 -40.91 -21.23
N GLY A 361 -9.00 -41.80 -21.95
CA GLY A 361 -9.11 -43.22 -21.58
C GLY A 361 -7.79 -44.00 -21.51
N SER A 362 -6.67 -43.39 -21.91
CA SER A 362 -5.32 -43.92 -21.71
C SER A 362 -4.93 -44.04 -20.23
N MET A 363 -5.49 -43.17 -19.37
CA MET A 363 -5.32 -43.19 -17.91
C MET A 363 -6.32 -44.12 -17.19
N ALA A 364 -7.34 -44.63 -17.89
CA ALA A 364 -8.39 -45.49 -17.32
C ALA A 364 -7.97 -46.96 -17.16
N ILE A 365 -6.71 -47.30 -17.44
CA ILE A 365 -6.13 -48.59 -17.07
C ILE A 365 -5.94 -48.56 -15.55
N GLY A 366 -6.94 -49.04 -14.82
CA GLY A 366 -6.81 -49.29 -13.39
C GLY A 366 -5.57 -50.14 -13.11
N ALA A 367 -4.87 -49.84 -12.01
CA ALA A 367 -3.78 -50.66 -11.52
C ALA A 367 -4.33 -52.05 -11.14
N GLY A 368 -4.37 -52.94 -12.13
CA GLY A 368 -5.06 -54.21 -12.01
C GLY A 368 -4.45 -55.07 -10.91
N GLU A 369 -5.33 -55.66 -10.10
CA GLU A 369 -5.04 -56.65 -9.05
C GLU A 369 -3.85 -57.54 -9.45
N GLY A 370 -2.71 -57.34 -8.79
CA GLY A 370 -1.44 -57.90 -9.19
C GLY A 370 -1.34 -59.40 -8.93
N ARG A 371 -1.95 -60.23 -9.78
CA ARG A 371 -1.74 -61.69 -9.77
C ARG A 371 -0.27 -61.98 -10.13
N PRO A 372 0.53 -62.59 -9.24
CA PRO A 372 1.95 -62.83 -9.53
C PRO A 372 2.10 -63.93 -10.59
N GLY A 373 2.93 -63.68 -11.60
CA GLY A 373 3.35 -64.70 -12.57
C GLY A 373 2.78 -64.58 -13.99
N SER A 374 3.13 -63.52 -14.72
CA SER A 374 3.37 -63.66 -16.17
C SER A 374 4.31 -62.55 -16.68
N PRO A 375 5.44 -62.88 -17.34
CA PRO A 375 6.30 -61.88 -17.96
C PRO A 375 5.66 -61.36 -19.25
N ARG A 376 5.03 -60.18 -19.21
CA ARG A 376 4.54 -59.52 -20.43
C ARG A 376 5.72 -59.11 -21.32
N ARG A 377 5.82 -59.74 -22.49
CA ARG A 377 6.86 -59.47 -23.50
C ARG A 377 6.64 -58.09 -24.12
N CYS A 378 7.62 -57.19 -24.05
CA CYS A 378 7.56 -55.92 -24.76
C CYS A 378 7.69 -56.13 -26.29
N PRO A 379 6.74 -55.68 -27.12
CA PRO A 379 6.92 -55.64 -28.56
C PRO A 379 7.73 -54.39 -28.96
N ARG A 380 9.01 -54.61 -29.29
CA ARG A 380 10.06 -53.67 -29.76
C ARG A 380 11.03 -53.14 -28.68
N PRO A 381 12.36 -53.34 -28.84
CA PRO A 381 13.38 -52.72 -28.00
C PRO A 381 13.69 -51.31 -28.54
N GLY A 382 13.31 -50.26 -27.82
CA GLY A 382 13.52 -48.90 -28.35
C GLY A 382 13.09 -47.70 -27.51
N ARG A 383 12.84 -47.86 -26.20
CA ARG A 383 12.78 -46.82 -25.13
C ARG A 383 12.18 -47.43 -23.85
N CYS A 384 13.02 -47.99 -22.99
CA CYS A 384 12.66 -48.35 -21.61
C CYS A 384 13.86 -48.09 -20.68
N SER A 385 13.96 -46.85 -20.19
CA SER A 385 14.87 -46.43 -19.13
C SER A 385 14.40 -45.08 -18.59
N ALA A 386 14.20 -44.86 -17.30
CA ALA A 386 13.99 -45.78 -16.19
C ALA A 386 13.21 -45.01 -15.11
N CYS A 387 12.32 -45.65 -14.37
CA CYS A 387 11.69 -45.07 -13.17
C CYS A 387 11.56 -46.15 -12.12
N SER A 388 12.61 -46.29 -11.31
CA SER A 388 12.65 -47.11 -10.11
C SER A 388 13.64 -46.49 -9.11
N ALA A 389 13.39 -46.74 -7.83
CA ALA A 389 14.23 -46.39 -6.67
C ALA A 389 14.28 -44.90 -6.25
N THR A 390 13.40 -44.57 -5.30
CA THR A 390 13.71 -43.64 -4.20
C THR A 390 14.87 -44.17 -3.35
N PRO A 391 15.81 -43.33 -2.89
CA PRO A 391 16.67 -43.65 -1.74
C PRO A 391 16.48 -42.67 -0.55
N PRO A 392 16.76 -43.10 0.70
CA PRO A 392 16.69 -42.24 1.88
C PRO A 392 18.03 -41.58 2.24
N ARG A 393 17.95 -40.37 2.84
CA ARG A 393 18.96 -39.68 3.69
C ARG A 393 20.44 -39.67 3.25
N SER A 394 20.96 -38.50 2.87
CA SER A 394 22.11 -37.81 3.51
C SER A 394 22.56 -36.56 2.72
N ARG A 395 23.69 -35.94 3.11
CA ARG A 395 23.98 -34.49 3.00
C ARG A 395 24.61 -33.99 1.69
N CYS A 396 24.34 -32.71 1.41
CA CYS A 396 25.19 -31.69 0.78
C CYS A 396 25.71 -31.89 -0.66
N GLY A 397 25.35 -30.92 -1.53
CA GLY A 397 25.97 -30.69 -2.85
C GLY A 397 25.42 -29.41 -3.47
N SER A 398 26.27 -28.40 -3.64
CA SER A 398 25.92 -27.04 -4.09
C SER A 398 25.57 -26.93 -5.59
N SER A 399 24.84 -25.85 -5.93
CA SER A 399 24.65 -25.26 -7.27
C SER A 399 23.47 -25.75 -8.13
N PRO A 400 22.45 -24.90 -8.40
CA PRO A 400 21.47 -25.10 -9.45
C PRO A 400 21.76 -24.25 -10.71
N PRO A 401 21.90 -24.85 -11.91
CA PRO A 401 21.79 -24.10 -13.16
C PRO A 401 20.32 -23.90 -13.52
N ILE A 402 19.78 -22.70 -13.27
CA ILE A 402 18.41 -22.31 -13.64
C ILE A 402 18.32 -22.15 -15.16
N TRP A 403 17.81 -23.17 -15.85
CA TRP A 403 17.37 -23.01 -17.25
C TRP A 403 15.95 -22.45 -17.31
N ARG A 404 15.84 -21.13 -17.51
CA ARG A 404 14.56 -20.48 -17.84
C ARG A 404 14.07 -20.93 -19.21
N ALA A 405 12.87 -21.49 -19.26
CA ALA A 405 12.15 -21.76 -20.51
C ALA A 405 11.66 -20.45 -21.16
N GLY A 406 12.51 -19.81 -21.97
CA GLY A 406 12.17 -18.59 -22.72
C GLY A 406 12.91 -18.39 -24.04
N ALA A 407 13.81 -19.30 -24.43
CA ALA A 407 14.77 -19.08 -25.53
C ALA A 407 14.52 -19.92 -26.80
N THR A 408 13.32 -20.49 -26.96
CA THR A 408 13.04 -21.46 -28.06
C THR A 408 12.43 -20.82 -29.31
N PHE A 409 11.70 -19.70 -29.19
CA PHE A 409 11.05 -19.07 -30.35
C PHE A 409 12.04 -18.34 -31.27
N ALA A 410 13.02 -17.64 -30.69
CA ALA A 410 14.02 -16.86 -31.45
C ALA A 410 15.12 -17.70 -32.13
N ARG A 411 15.24 -19.01 -31.82
CA ARG A 411 16.23 -19.90 -32.44
C ARG A 411 15.69 -20.63 -33.68
N CYS A 412 14.38 -20.87 -33.78
CA CYS A 412 13.80 -21.58 -34.93
C CYS A 412 13.89 -20.75 -36.22
N CYS A 413 13.66 -19.44 -36.15
CA CYS A 413 13.79 -18.53 -37.30
C CYS A 413 15.25 -18.24 -37.73
N ARG A 414 16.27 -18.66 -36.96
CA ARG A 414 17.68 -18.40 -37.29
C ARG A 414 18.33 -19.49 -38.14
N TRP A 415 17.65 -20.63 -38.36
CA TRP A 415 18.14 -21.74 -39.19
C TRP A 415 17.56 -21.76 -40.62
N CYS A 416 16.39 -21.15 -40.84
CA CYS A 416 15.87 -20.91 -42.19
C CYS A 416 16.23 -19.50 -42.67
N ARG A 417 17.23 -19.40 -43.57
CA ARG A 417 17.68 -18.14 -44.16
C ARG A 417 16.69 -17.62 -45.22
N CYS A 418 15.50 -17.20 -44.79
CA CYS A 418 14.47 -16.61 -45.66
C CYS A 418 14.36 -15.10 -45.44
N SER A 419 14.85 -14.33 -46.41
CA SER A 419 14.81 -12.86 -46.43
C SER A 419 13.65 -12.35 -47.29
N SER A 420 12.43 -12.35 -46.76
CA SER A 420 11.31 -11.58 -47.33
C SER A 420 10.14 -11.43 -46.35
N SER A 421 9.58 -10.23 -46.31
CA SER A 421 8.50 -9.82 -45.41
C SER A 421 7.12 -10.21 -45.95
N ALA A 422 6.72 -11.48 -45.80
CA ALA A 422 5.31 -11.92 -45.85
C ALA A 422 5.16 -13.41 -45.43
N ALA A 423 4.91 -13.69 -44.15
CA ALA A 423 4.53 -15.03 -43.69
C ALA A 423 3.69 -14.98 -42.41
N THR A 424 2.39 -15.28 -42.51
CA THR A 424 1.47 -15.43 -41.37
C THR A 424 1.37 -16.91 -41.01
N CYS A 425 2.00 -17.34 -39.90
CA CYS A 425 1.88 -18.73 -39.42
C CYS A 425 0.63 -18.88 -38.53
N SER A 426 -0.34 -19.70 -38.97
CA SER A 426 -1.51 -20.09 -38.17
C SER A 426 -1.16 -21.22 -37.19
N PRO A 427 -1.62 -21.18 -35.91
CA PRO A 427 -1.15 -22.07 -34.85
C PRO A 427 -1.72 -23.51 -34.87
N ARG A 428 -2.21 -24.00 -36.02
CA ARG A 428 -2.81 -25.35 -36.14
C ARG A 428 -2.41 -26.12 -37.41
N SER A 429 -1.12 -26.40 -37.60
CA SER A 429 -0.68 -27.59 -38.35
C SER A 429 0.75 -28.00 -37.98
N THR A 430 1.06 -29.31 -38.11
CA THR A 430 2.36 -29.91 -37.77
C THR A 430 3.07 -30.56 -38.96
N ARG A 431 2.80 -30.11 -40.20
CA ARG A 431 3.49 -30.58 -41.41
C ARG A 431 3.72 -29.45 -42.40
N CYS A 432 4.94 -29.36 -42.93
CA CYS A 432 5.28 -28.52 -44.08
C CYS A 432 5.16 -29.34 -45.37
N GLY A 433 4.55 -28.77 -46.41
CA GLY A 433 4.54 -29.30 -47.78
C GLY A 433 5.55 -28.58 -48.68
N PRO A 434 5.94 -29.16 -49.83
CA PRO A 434 6.93 -28.56 -50.73
C PRO A 434 6.39 -27.33 -51.49
N CYS A 435 7.25 -26.35 -51.75
CA CYS A 435 6.88 -25.12 -52.45
C CYS A 435 6.95 -25.27 -53.98
N SER A 436 5.86 -24.93 -54.66
CA SER A 436 5.81 -24.74 -56.12
C SER A 436 5.71 -23.25 -56.45
N ALA A 437 6.58 -22.75 -57.33
CA ALA A 437 6.65 -21.32 -57.68
C ALA A 437 5.71 -20.93 -58.84
N PRO A 438 4.96 -19.82 -58.75
CA PRO A 438 4.29 -19.19 -59.89
C PRO A 438 5.03 -17.96 -60.46
N ARG A 439 4.68 -17.62 -61.70
CA ARG A 439 5.25 -16.57 -62.58
C ARG A 439 4.86 -15.12 -62.20
N PRO A 440 5.57 -14.09 -62.73
CA PRO A 440 5.34 -12.69 -62.35
C PRO A 440 3.97 -12.16 -62.81
N GLY A 441 3.41 -11.24 -62.01
CA GLY A 441 2.04 -10.75 -62.15
C GLY A 441 1.87 -9.46 -62.96
N SER A 442 0.64 -8.97 -62.95
CA SER A 442 0.21 -7.73 -63.62
C SER A 442 -0.12 -6.60 -62.65
N THR A 443 0.25 -5.38 -63.04
CA THR A 443 -0.40 -4.08 -62.73
C THR A 443 -0.47 -3.57 -61.27
N THR A 444 0.48 -2.69 -60.96
CA THR A 444 0.35 -1.34 -60.32
C THR A 444 -1.03 -0.65 -60.45
N PRO A 445 -1.41 0.37 -59.60
CA PRO A 445 -0.61 1.60 -59.41
C PRO A 445 -0.74 2.49 -58.12
N ARG A 446 0.25 3.42 -57.97
CA ARG A 446 0.21 4.75 -57.29
C ARG A 446 -0.07 4.79 -55.76
N SER A 447 0.24 5.83 -54.97
CA SER A 447 1.27 6.92 -54.92
C SER A 447 1.10 7.68 -53.56
N ARG A 448 1.97 8.56 -53.01
CA ARG A 448 3.07 9.41 -53.51
C ARG A 448 4.24 9.54 -52.49
N ARG A 449 5.35 10.12 -52.98
CA ARG A 449 6.45 10.92 -52.38
C ARG A 449 6.18 11.56 -50.98
N THR A 450 7.19 11.76 -50.11
CA THR A 450 8.27 12.75 -50.31
C THR A 450 9.51 12.60 -49.40
N ALA A 451 10.70 12.90 -49.96
CA ALA A 451 11.90 13.57 -49.40
C ALA A 451 12.51 13.17 -48.03
N ARG A 452 13.80 13.43 -47.71
CA ARG A 452 15.12 13.36 -48.39
C ARG A 452 16.17 13.23 -47.24
N PRO A 453 17.41 12.77 -47.47
CA PRO A 453 18.28 12.29 -46.38
C PRO A 453 19.32 13.30 -45.88
N GLU A 454 19.78 13.10 -44.64
CA GLU A 454 21.08 13.58 -44.14
C GLU A 454 21.93 12.39 -43.69
N GLY A 455 23.24 12.46 -43.93
CA GLY A 455 24.19 11.38 -43.65
C GLY A 455 25.07 11.66 -42.43
N CYS A 456 25.47 10.61 -41.72
CA CYS A 456 26.51 10.67 -40.69
C CYS A 456 27.83 10.09 -41.20
N GLY A 457 28.93 10.79 -40.90
CA GLY A 457 30.26 10.51 -41.46
C GLY A 457 31.10 9.47 -40.71
N ASN A 458 32.21 9.09 -41.35
CA ASN A 458 33.23 8.18 -40.83
C ASN A 458 33.94 8.73 -39.59
N ARG A 459 34.38 7.83 -38.70
CA ARG A 459 35.42 8.11 -37.70
C ARG A 459 36.79 7.75 -38.28
N GLY A 460 37.70 8.72 -38.31
CA GLY A 460 39.14 8.51 -38.48
C GLY A 460 39.86 8.66 -37.13
N ALA A 461 40.98 7.97 -36.96
CA ALA A 461 41.74 7.92 -35.70
C ALA A 461 42.98 8.85 -35.73
N SER A 462 43.74 8.84 -34.61
CA SER A 462 45.08 9.46 -34.41
C SER A 462 45.10 11.00 -34.25
N THR A 463 45.96 11.64 -33.45
CA THR A 463 46.90 11.19 -32.38
C THR A 463 47.35 12.42 -31.54
N SER A 464 47.84 12.17 -30.31
CA SER A 464 48.84 12.97 -29.55
C SER A 464 48.94 14.51 -29.76
N SER A 465 48.74 15.27 -28.68
CA SER A 465 49.83 15.81 -27.82
C SER A 465 49.25 16.32 -26.49
#